data_AF-A0A5K7YQ54-F1
#
_entry.id   AF-A0A5K7YQ54-F1
#
_cell.length_a   1.000
_cell.length_b   1.000
_cell.length_c   1.000
_cell.angle_alpha   90.00
_cell.angle_beta   90.00
_cell.angle_gamma   90.00
#
_symmetry.space_group_name_H-M   'P 1'
#
loop_
_entity.id
_entity.type
_entity.pdbx_description
1 polymer ?
#
loop_
_entity_poly.entity_id
_entity_poly.type
_entity_poly.pdbx_seq_one_letter_code
_entity_poly.pdbx_strand_id
1 'polypeptide(L)'
;MLSRFSNEVLSRGSGAVLPQNLSIDWLRRLQKLSEDFLDNNFAIDQCTETLEMGDPVLVSCVHEILRYNRGNGTELSSGELAESVTIYALSITMESIRRESDIEMTPPTLENLLSIDRIVQFGKINPEFGRFLERACIAPDSQPPAEESWFQRLKNKIRARITES
;
A
#
# COMPACT_ATOMS: atom_id res chain seq x y z
N MET A 1 -19.60 5.44 6.13
CA MET A 1 -18.77 4.72 5.15
C MET A 1 -18.35 3.35 5.70
N LEU A 2 -17.71 3.31 6.86
CA LEU A 2 -17.19 2.07 7.48
C LEU A 2 -18.25 1.00 7.76
N SER A 3 -19.46 1.36 8.24
CA SER A 3 -20.56 0.40 8.47
C SER A 3 -20.98 -0.33 7.19
N ARG A 4 -21.07 0.40 6.08
CA ARG A 4 -21.39 -0.16 4.76
C ARG A 4 -20.26 -1.06 4.27
N PHE A 5 -19.01 -0.64 4.43
CA PHE A 5 -17.84 -1.45 4.07
C PHE A 5 -17.77 -2.75 4.87
N SER A 6 -18.05 -2.67 6.17
CA SER A 6 -18.10 -3.85 7.04
C SER A 6 -19.14 -4.87 6.56
N ASN A 7 -20.36 -4.40 6.25
CA ASN A 7 -21.45 -5.27 5.81
C ASN A 7 -21.24 -5.84 4.40
N GLU A 8 -20.69 -5.06 3.48
CA GLU A 8 -20.58 -5.44 2.06
C GLU A 8 -19.29 -6.18 1.72
N VAL A 9 -18.20 -5.93 2.47
CA VAL A 9 -16.86 -6.47 2.20
C VAL A 9 -16.37 -7.33 3.37
N LEU A 10 -16.17 -6.75 4.56
CA LEU A 10 -15.53 -7.47 5.67
C LEU A 10 -16.35 -8.69 6.15
N SER A 11 -17.68 -8.64 6.07
CA SER A 11 -18.57 -9.76 6.41
C SER A 11 -18.33 -11.02 5.58
N ARG A 12 -17.68 -10.90 4.41
CA ARG A 12 -17.34 -11.99 3.50
C ARG A 12 -15.97 -12.61 3.79
N GLY A 13 -15.28 -12.13 4.82
CA GLY A 13 -13.97 -12.61 5.27
C GLY A 13 -12.79 -11.96 4.53
N SER A 14 -11.58 -12.34 4.94
CA SER A 14 -10.32 -11.74 4.49
C SER A 14 -10.10 -11.74 2.99
N GLY A 15 -10.55 -12.79 2.27
CA GLY A 15 -10.44 -12.84 0.81
C GLY A 15 -11.17 -11.69 0.11
N ALA A 16 -12.19 -11.07 0.73
CA ALA A 16 -12.98 -10.01 0.12
C ALA A 16 -12.24 -8.67 0.04
N VAL A 17 -11.18 -8.47 0.82
CA VAL A 17 -10.34 -7.26 0.75
C VAL A 17 -9.20 -7.38 -0.28
N LEU A 18 -9.07 -8.52 -0.95
CA LEU A 18 -8.12 -8.65 -2.06
C LEU A 18 -8.54 -7.71 -3.21
N PRO A 19 -7.63 -6.91 -3.79
CA PRO A 19 -7.98 -5.92 -4.80
C PRO A 19 -8.83 -6.47 -5.95
N GLN A 20 -8.49 -7.65 -6.48
CA GLN A 20 -9.21 -8.30 -7.57
C GLN A 20 -10.62 -8.75 -7.20
N ASN A 21 -10.93 -8.93 -5.91
CA ASN A 21 -12.23 -9.39 -5.42
C ASN A 21 -13.18 -8.21 -5.10
N LEU A 22 -12.67 -6.98 -5.10
CA LEU A 22 -13.48 -5.78 -4.88
C LEU A 22 -14.40 -5.52 -6.07
N SER A 23 -15.65 -5.15 -5.79
CA SER A 23 -16.53 -4.59 -6.81
C SER A 23 -15.92 -3.31 -7.38
N ILE A 24 -16.33 -2.93 -8.59
CA ILE A 24 -15.86 -1.69 -9.24
C ILE A 24 -16.10 -0.48 -8.33
N ASP A 25 -17.25 -0.41 -7.65
CA ASP A 25 -17.58 0.68 -6.74
C ASP A 25 -16.66 0.73 -5.51
N TRP A 26 -16.34 -0.42 -4.92
CA TRP A 26 -15.45 -0.48 -3.76
C TRP A 26 -14.00 -0.24 -4.14
N LEU A 27 -13.57 -0.75 -5.29
CA LEU A 27 -12.23 -0.49 -5.82
C LEU A 27 -12.02 1.01 -6.05
N ARG A 28 -12.95 1.70 -6.74
CA ARG A 28 -12.86 3.15 -6.96
C ARG A 28 -12.81 3.96 -5.66
N ARG A 29 -13.59 3.56 -4.65
CA ARG A 29 -13.58 4.21 -3.33
C ARG A 29 -12.24 4.01 -2.63
N LEU A 30 -11.75 2.78 -2.59
CA LEU A 30 -10.46 2.46 -1.97
C LEU A 30 -9.31 3.10 -2.74
N GLN A 31 -9.40 3.21 -4.06
CA GLN A 31 -8.43 3.93 -4.88
C GLN A 31 -8.39 5.40 -4.47
N LYS A 32 -9.54 6.07 -4.35
CA LYS A 32 -9.55 7.47 -3.92
C LYS A 32 -8.92 7.65 -2.52
N LEU A 33 -9.25 6.76 -1.57
CA LEU A 33 -8.64 6.78 -0.24
C LEU A 33 -7.13 6.51 -0.28
N SER A 34 -6.69 5.66 -1.21
CA SER A 34 -5.27 5.33 -1.41
C SER A 34 -4.52 6.50 -2.03
N GLU A 35 -5.11 7.18 -3.03
CA GLU A 35 -4.58 8.40 -3.63
C GLU A 35 -4.45 9.50 -2.57
N ASP A 36 -5.51 9.78 -1.80
CA ASP A 36 -5.47 10.79 -0.74
C ASP A 36 -4.40 10.46 0.32
N PHE A 37 -4.31 9.19 0.71
CA PHE A 37 -3.26 8.71 1.63
C PHE A 37 -1.85 8.89 1.04
N LEU A 38 -1.64 8.46 -0.20
CA LEU A 38 -0.35 8.58 -0.88
C LEU A 38 -0.01 10.06 -1.16
N ASP A 39 -0.95 10.92 -1.51
CA ASP A 39 -0.64 12.34 -1.70
C ASP A 39 -0.20 13.01 -0.39
N ASN A 40 -0.83 12.64 0.74
CA ASN A 40 -0.49 13.19 2.05
C ASN A 40 0.80 12.63 2.65
N ASN A 41 1.13 11.35 2.38
CA ASN A 41 2.26 10.65 3.02
C ASN A 41 3.43 10.44 2.05
N PHE A 42 3.18 10.47 0.74
CA PHE A 42 4.12 10.26 -0.38
C PHE A 42 4.40 11.56 -1.16
N ALA A 43 4.01 12.72 -0.62
CA ALA A 43 4.26 14.05 -1.19
C ALA A 43 5.70 14.17 -1.72
N ILE A 44 5.79 14.37 -3.04
CA ILE A 44 7.00 14.31 -3.86
C ILE A 44 7.95 15.49 -3.55
N ASP A 45 7.45 16.54 -2.91
CA ASP A 45 8.11 17.84 -2.71
C ASP A 45 8.39 18.17 -1.25
N GLN A 46 7.68 17.56 -0.30
CA GLN A 46 7.81 17.85 1.12
C GLN A 46 8.18 16.56 1.84
N CYS A 47 9.47 16.42 2.17
CA CYS A 47 9.99 15.32 2.97
C CYS A 47 9.57 15.46 4.45
N THR A 48 8.29 15.68 4.72
CA THR A 48 7.73 15.86 6.05
C THR A 48 7.22 14.52 6.57
N GLU A 49 7.45 14.26 7.87
CA GLU A 49 6.84 13.13 8.56
C GLU A 49 5.37 13.45 8.86
N THR A 50 4.52 13.38 7.85
CA THR A 50 3.08 13.27 8.10
C THR A 50 2.79 11.84 8.55
N LEU A 51 2.54 11.67 9.85
CA LEU A 51 2.14 10.41 10.45
C LEU A 51 0.61 10.28 10.39
N GLU A 52 0.03 10.23 9.20
CA GLU A 52 -1.36 9.79 9.07
C GLU A 52 -1.36 8.25 8.99
N MET A 53 -1.98 7.60 9.97
CA MET A 53 -2.03 6.13 10.05
C MET A 53 -2.87 5.48 8.93
N GLY A 54 -3.44 6.29 8.03
CA GLY A 54 -4.32 5.90 6.94
C GLY A 54 -5.80 6.03 7.28
N ASP A 55 -6.65 6.09 6.25
CA ASP A 55 -8.10 6.06 6.42
C ASP A 55 -8.53 4.78 7.18
N PRO A 56 -9.47 4.84 8.14
CA PRO A 56 -9.92 3.68 8.91
C PRO A 56 -10.37 2.49 8.06
N VAL A 57 -10.86 2.73 6.83
CA VAL A 57 -11.22 1.69 5.87
C VAL A 57 -9.98 0.95 5.36
N LEU A 58 -8.90 1.65 5.00
CA LEU A 58 -7.63 1.04 4.58
C LEU A 58 -7.01 0.25 5.72
N VAL A 59 -7.00 0.83 6.92
CA VAL A 59 -6.51 0.18 8.15
C VAL A 59 -7.30 -1.10 8.44
N SER A 60 -8.62 -1.08 8.26
CA SER A 60 -9.47 -2.27 8.43
C SER A 60 -9.13 -3.39 7.43
N CYS A 61 -8.82 -3.05 6.18
CA CYS A 61 -8.39 -4.04 5.18
C CYS A 61 -7.09 -4.72 5.62
N VAL A 62 -6.11 -3.93 6.02
CA VAL A 62 -4.81 -4.41 6.50
C VAL A 62 -4.96 -5.29 7.73
N HIS A 63 -5.78 -4.89 8.71
CA HIS A 63 -6.05 -5.71 9.88
C HIS A 63 -6.66 -7.06 9.52
N GLU A 64 -7.59 -7.11 8.57
CA GLU A 64 -8.22 -8.36 8.16
C GLU A 64 -7.20 -9.31 7.48
N ILE A 65 -6.29 -8.77 6.67
CA ILE A 65 -5.18 -9.53 6.04
C ILE A 65 -4.20 -10.05 7.10
N LEU A 66 -3.80 -9.19 8.04
CA LEU A 66 -2.85 -9.54 9.09
C LEU A 66 -3.43 -10.58 10.05
N ARG A 67 -4.72 -10.45 10.40
CA ARG A 67 -5.44 -11.43 11.21
C ARG A 67 -5.45 -12.80 10.54
N TYR A 68 -5.62 -12.85 9.22
CA TYR A 68 -5.51 -14.09 8.46
C TYR A 68 -4.09 -14.67 8.51
N ASN A 69 -3.06 -13.86 8.27
CA ASN A 69 -1.67 -14.32 8.17
C ASN A 69 -1.00 -14.67 9.52
N ARG A 70 -1.32 -13.95 10.60
CA ARG A 70 -0.65 -14.06 11.91
C ARG A 70 -1.53 -14.60 13.03
N GLY A 71 -2.82 -14.84 12.78
CA GLY A 71 -3.80 -15.10 13.83
C GLY A 71 -3.96 -13.89 14.78
N ASN A 72 -4.38 -14.12 16.03
CA ASN A 72 -4.61 -13.06 17.03
C ASN A 72 -3.34 -12.66 17.82
N GLY A 73 -2.14 -13.06 17.41
CA GLY A 73 -1.00 -13.23 18.33
C GLY A 73 0.03 -12.11 18.44
N THR A 74 0.00 -11.06 17.61
CA THR A 74 1.07 -10.04 17.66
C THR A 74 0.53 -8.66 17.26
N GLU A 75 0.55 -7.73 18.21
CA GLU A 75 0.33 -6.31 17.92
C GLU A 75 1.46 -5.80 17.03
N LEU A 76 1.10 -5.17 15.91
CA LEU A 76 2.07 -4.47 15.08
C LEU A 76 2.52 -3.19 15.78
N SER A 77 3.79 -2.84 15.62
CA SER A 77 4.19 -1.46 15.84
C SER A 77 3.47 -0.53 14.86
N SER A 78 3.26 0.73 15.26
CA SER A 78 2.63 1.73 14.38
C SER A 78 3.35 1.88 13.04
N GLY A 79 4.67 1.69 13.01
CA GLY A 79 5.46 1.73 11.79
C GLY A 79 5.21 0.54 10.86
N GLU A 80 5.08 -0.67 11.39
CA GLU A 80 4.76 -1.86 10.57
C GLU A 80 3.32 -1.80 10.02
N LEU A 81 2.39 -1.24 10.80
CA LEU A 81 1.01 -1.04 10.35
C LEU A 81 0.97 -0.04 9.19
N ALA A 82 1.67 1.09 9.33
CA ALA A 82 1.73 2.11 8.29
C ALA A 82 2.47 1.62 7.03
N GLU A 83 3.52 0.80 7.18
CA GLU A 83 4.18 0.10 6.06
C GLU A 83 3.17 -0.80 5.32
N SER A 84 2.39 -1.57 6.06
CA SER A 84 1.36 -2.45 5.51
C SER A 84 0.23 -1.69 4.82
N VAL A 85 -0.23 -0.57 5.39
CA VAL A 85 -1.23 0.32 4.77
C VAL A 85 -0.70 0.91 3.47
N THR A 86 0.57 1.32 3.44
CA THR A 86 1.20 1.85 2.23
C THR A 86 1.25 0.80 1.11
N ILE A 87 1.67 -0.44 1.44
CA ILE A 87 1.73 -1.51 0.45
C ILE A 87 0.33 -1.90 -0.04
N TYR A 88 -0.67 -1.89 0.85
CA TYR A 88 -2.05 -2.14 0.46
C TYR A 88 -2.60 -1.03 -0.45
N ALA A 89 -2.35 0.23 -0.14
CA ALA A 89 -2.74 1.38 -0.97
C ALA A 89 -2.13 1.27 -2.38
N LEU A 90 -0.83 0.97 -2.47
CA LEU A 90 -0.17 0.74 -3.76
C LEU A 90 -0.77 -0.46 -4.51
N SER A 91 -1.13 -1.54 -3.81
CA SER A 91 -1.78 -2.71 -4.42
C SER A 91 -3.17 -2.39 -4.98
N ILE A 92 -3.93 -1.49 -4.34
CA ILE A 92 -5.19 -0.97 -4.87
C ILE A 92 -4.94 -0.18 -6.15
N THR A 93 -3.99 0.75 -6.14
CA THR A 93 -3.61 1.53 -7.33
C THR A 93 -3.21 0.62 -8.50
N MET A 94 -2.41 -0.42 -8.22
CA MET A 94 -2.01 -1.41 -9.21
C MET A 94 -3.20 -2.15 -9.83
N GLU A 95 -4.16 -2.59 -9.03
CA GLU A 95 -5.37 -3.26 -9.54
C GLU A 95 -6.26 -2.31 -10.34
N SER A 96 -6.41 -1.06 -9.90
CA SER A 96 -7.12 -0.04 -10.67
C SER A 96 -6.51 0.16 -12.06
N ILE A 97 -5.19 0.34 -12.12
CA ILE A 97 -4.46 0.45 -13.40
C ILE A 97 -4.67 -0.83 -14.23
N ARG A 98 -4.54 -2.01 -13.62
CA ARG A 98 -4.69 -3.31 -14.31
C ARG A 98 -6.08 -3.51 -14.90
N ARG A 99 -7.15 -2.98 -14.29
CA ARG A 99 -8.52 -3.07 -14.84
C ARG A 99 -8.78 -2.11 -16.00
N GLU A 100 -7.97 -1.07 -16.11
CA GLU A 100 -8.11 -0.01 -17.13
C GLU A 100 -7.04 -0.09 -18.23
N SER A 101 -6.13 -1.06 -18.14
CA SER A 101 -5.02 -1.27 -19.08
C SER A 101 -4.87 -2.74 -19.46
N ASP A 102 -4.06 -3.01 -20.47
CA ASP A 102 -3.71 -4.36 -20.92
C ASP A 102 -2.54 -4.98 -20.14
N ILE A 103 -2.26 -4.48 -18.93
CA ILE A 103 -1.17 -5.00 -18.11
C ILE A 103 -1.59 -6.34 -17.49
N GLU A 104 -0.93 -7.42 -17.89
CA GLU A 104 -1.11 -8.72 -17.28
C GLU A 104 -0.18 -8.89 -16.07
N MET A 105 -0.79 -9.09 -14.89
CA MET A 105 -0.06 -9.45 -13.68
C MET A 105 -0.88 -10.45 -12.87
N THR A 106 -0.22 -11.47 -12.33
CA THR A 106 -0.84 -12.44 -11.44
C THR A 106 -1.50 -11.72 -10.26
N PRO A 107 -2.80 -11.94 -10.00
CA PRO A 107 -3.49 -11.35 -8.85
C PRO A 107 -2.83 -11.69 -7.52
N PRO A 108 -2.88 -10.80 -6.51
CA PRO A 108 -2.33 -11.09 -5.19
C PRO A 108 -3.14 -12.16 -4.45
N THR A 109 -2.48 -12.89 -3.56
CA THR A 109 -3.10 -13.77 -2.56
C THR A 109 -3.03 -13.09 -1.18
N LEU A 110 -3.74 -13.61 -0.18
CA LEU A 110 -3.65 -13.09 1.19
C LEU A 110 -2.22 -13.15 1.76
N GLU A 111 -1.46 -14.15 1.33
CA GLU A 111 -0.07 -14.36 1.77
C GLU A 111 0.91 -13.34 1.17
N ASN A 112 0.65 -12.88 -0.06
CA ASN A 112 1.60 -12.02 -0.79
C ASN A 112 1.10 -10.61 -1.08
N LEU A 113 -0.15 -10.26 -0.74
CA LEU A 113 -0.74 -8.94 -0.98
C LEU A 113 0.10 -7.81 -0.37
N LEU A 114 0.69 -8.03 0.81
CA LEU A 114 1.54 -7.05 1.49
C LEU A 114 3.03 -7.19 1.12
N SER A 115 3.35 -7.81 -0.03
CA SER A 115 4.73 -8.00 -0.48
C SER A 115 5.24 -6.81 -1.31
N ILE A 116 6.37 -6.25 -0.90
CA ILE A 116 7.10 -5.21 -1.65
C ILE A 116 7.55 -5.73 -3.03
N ASP A 117 7.88 -7.03 -3.15
CA ASP A 117 8.35 -7.58 -4.42
C ASP A 117 7.31 -7.44 -5.53
N ARG A 118 6.03 -7.50 -5.20
CA ARG A 118 4.95 -7.28 -6.16
C ARG A 118 4.89 -5.84 -6.64
N ILE A 119 5.10 -4.89 -5.74
CA ILE A 119 5.16 -3.46 -6.07
C ILE A 119 6.32 -3.20 -7.04
N VAL A 120 7.49 -3.77 -6.74
CA VAL A 120 8.69 -3.65 -7.58
C VAL A 120 8.48 -4.31 -8.95
N GLN A 121 7.92 -5.53 -8.99
CA GLN A 121 7.61 -6.22 -10.25
C GLN A 121 6.65 -5.40 -11.11
N PHE A 122 5.63 -4.80 -10.52
CA PHE A 122 4.71 -3.94 -11.24
C PHE A 122 5.39 -2.66 -11.76
N GLY A 123 6.25 -2.03 -10.96
CA GLY A 123 7.05 -0.88 -11.39
C GLY A 123 7.99 -1.18 -12.57
N LYS A 124 8.48 -2.41 -12.69
CA LYS A 124 9.32 -2.85 -13.83
C LYS A 124 8.51 -3.01 -15.13
N ILE A 125 7.26 -3.47 -15.04
CA ILE A 125 6.39 -3.67 -16.22
C ILE A 125 5.57 -2.42 -16.57
N ASN A 126 5.41 -1.48 -15.63
CA ASN A 126 4.76 -0.19 -15.83
C ASN A 126 5.75 0.96 -15.48
N PRO A 127 6.49 1.48 -16.47
CA PRO A 127 7.50 2.52 -16.24
C PRO A 127 6.94 3.83 -15.67
N GLU A 128 5.67 4.15 -15.92
CA GLU A 128 5.04 5.34 -15.33
C GLU A 128 4.86 5.17 -13.82
N PHE A 129 4.35 4.01 -13.40
CA PHE A 129 4.26 3.65 -11.98
C PHE A 129 5.65 3.53 -11.34
N GLY A 130 6.63 2.93 -12.04
CA GLY A 130 8.01 2.86 -11.57
C GLY A 130 8.60 4.25 -11.32
N ARG A 131 8.42 5.19 -12.25
CA ARG A 131 8.85 6.60 -12.06
C ARG A 131 8.13 7.28 -10.91
N PHE A 132 6.84 7.00 -10.69
CA PHE A 132 6.14 7.50 -9.51
C PHE A 132 6.80 7.03 -8.21
N LEU A 133 7.18 5.75 -8.13
CA LEU A 133 7.91 5.21 -6.97
C LEU A 133 9.31 5.82 -6.81
N GLU A 134 10.04 6.03 -7.90
CA GLU A 134 11.39 6.63 -7.87
C GLU A 134 11.37 8.11 -7.47
N ARG A 135 10.33 8.84 -7.87
CA ARG A 135 10.15 10.26 -7.54
C ARG A 135 9.67 10.48 -6.11
N ALA A 136 9.35 9.42 -5.38
CA ALA A 136 9.01 9.51 -3.98
C ALA A 136 10.24 9.99 -3.20
N CYS A 137 10.20 11.24 -2.74
CA CYS A 137 11.37 11.94 -2.23
C CYS A 137 12.00 11.19 -1.04
N ILE A 138 13.32 10.98 -1.10
CA ILE A 138 14.15 10.61 0.05
C ILE A 138 14.81 11.92 0.47
N ALA A 139 14.47 12.44 1.65
CA ALA A 139 15.16 13.63 2.15
C ALA A 139 16.65 13.28 2.24
N PRO A 140 17.58 14.05 1.64
CA PRO A 140 18.95 14.00 2.09
C PRO A 140 18.94 14.51 3.54
N ASP A 141 19.39 13.68 4.48
CA ASP A 141 19.51 14.00 5.90
C ASP A 141 20.16 15.38 6.09
N SER A 142 19.36 16.42 6.34
CA SER A 142 19.88 17.65 6.94
C SER A 142 20.06 17.52 8.46
N GLN A 143 19.68 16.36 9.03
CA GLN A 143 20.09 15.85 10.34
C GLN A 143 19.63 14.39 10.42
N PRO A 144 20.49 13.43 10.82
CA PRO A 144 20.04 12.06 10.98
C PRO A 144 19.01 12.02 12.12
N PRO A 145 17.75 11.59 11.90
CA PRO A 145 16.95 11.14 13.02
C PRO A 145 17.70 9.99 13.69
N ALA A 146 17.61 9.89 15.01
CA ALA A 146 18.32 8.86 15.78
C ALA A 146 17.99 7.42 15.29
N GLU A 147 16.90 7.26 14.53
CA GLU A 147 16.52 6.05 13.79
C GLU A 147 15.84 6.43 12.46
N GLU A 148 16.14 5.69 11.38
CA GLU A 148 15.49 5.81 10.07
C GLU A 148 13.97 5.57 10.20
N SER A 149 13.10 6.47 9.74
CA SER A 149 11.64 6.26 9.83
C SER A 149 11.20 5.03 9.02
N TRP A 150 10.12 4.35 9.44
CA TRP A 150 9.59 3.18 8.72
C TRP A 150 9.32 3.48 7.24
N PHE A 151 8.95 4.73 6.97
CA PHE A 151 8.68 5.24 5.65
C PHE A 151 9.94 5.33 4.79
N GLN A 152 11.03 5.89 5.35
CA GLN A 152 12.33 5.90 4.67
C GLN A 152 12.84 4.48 4.41
N ARG A 153 12.68 3.57 5.39
CA ARG A 153 13.02 2.15 5.20
C ARG A 153 12.27 1.52 4.03
N LEU A 154 10.96 1.74 3.93
CA LEU A 154 10.15 1.20 2.84
C LEU A 154 10.59 1.78 1.48
N LYS A 155 10.79 3.09 1.40
CA LYS A 155 11.27 3.76 0.17
C LYS A 155 12.63 3.22 -0.28
N ASN A 156 13.58 3.08 0.64
CA ASN A 156 14.90 2.56 0.36
C ASN A 156 14.86 1.10 -0.14
N LYS A 157 14.00 0.25 0.47
CA LYS A 157 13.76 -1.13 -0.02
C LYS A 157 13.24 -1.15 -1.45
N ILE A 158 12.27 -0.29 -1.78
CA ILE A 158 11.68 -0.22 -3.14
C ILE A 158 12.73 0.26 -4.14
N ARG A 159 13.43 1.37 -3.84
CA ARG A 159 14.41 1.98 -4.75
C ARG A 159 15.55 1.02 -5.08
N ALA A 160 16.16 0.42 -4.06
CA ALA A 160 17.29 -0.49 -4.23
C ALA A 160 16.98 -1.61 -5.24
N ARG A 161 15.78 -2.21 -5.16
CA ARG A 161 15.35 -3.32 -6.01
C ARG A 161 14.90 -2.93 -7.42
N ILE A 162 14.52 -1.67 -7.62
CA ILE A 162 14.22 -1.11 -8.95
C ILE A 162 15.53 -0.89 -9.71
N THR A 163 16.56 -0.32 -9.06
CA THR A 163 17.85 0.02 -9.67
C THR A 163 18.77 -1.17 -9.99
N GLU A 164 18.52 -2.36 -9.43
CA GLU A 164 19.29 -3.60 -9.69
C GLU A 164 19.01 -4.25 -11.06
N SER A 165 18.72 -3.46 -12.11
CA SER A 165 18.43 -3.96 -13.47
C SER A 165 19.57 -3.67 -14.44
#